data_AF-A0A8J5XQ33-F1
#
_entry.id   AF-A0A8J5XQ33-F1
#
_cell.length_a   1.000
_cell.length_b   1.000
_cell.length_c   1.000
_cell.angle_alpha   90.00
_cell.angle_beta   90.00
_cell.angle_gamma   90.00
#
_symmetry.space_group_name_H-M   'P 1'
#
loop_
_entity.id
_entity.type
_entity.pdbx_description
1 polymer ?
#
loop_
_entity_poly.entity_id
_entity_poly.type
_entity_poly.pdbx_seq_one_letter_code
_entity_poly.pdbx_strand_id
1 'polypeptide(L)'
;MAVVYLHHEEAFEHTVKLDLLQSDAPITVADALDAFARSCSAACSGRRLQADEVQLQSSDGRVLLADWVLPCGEPPRADLFVVRRSALAAGPATGELTVAQQDAIRASQASKGEISYYYSVNKNLGNTIVPAEPRVPRAVYAPGHAVREQTIASFAMLDGDGRVKVNFPLAGAKRLPSNGICAGFFDRSFKLAIRPDASTELSLNVPLLCEPINQHGCVVKVLEGRVVVQLAKRQADRIWYELRKTKGVGDTEYDKLVPWEGELVTVTCGGSGDALPAEAAPVCLPGPPKRK
;
A
#
# COMPACT_ATOMS: atom_id res chain seq x y z
N MET A 1 5.07 -17.95 2.45
CA MET A 1 3.89 -18.42 1.69
C MET A 1 3.69 -17.49 0.51
N ALA A 2 3.60 -18.00 -0.71
CA ALA A 2 3.27 -17.20 -1.88
C ALA A 2 1.75 -17.08 -1.96
N VAL A 3 1.25 -15.88 -1.71
CA VAL A 3 -0.18 -15.54 -1.78
C VAL A 3 -0.32 -14.45 -2.84
N VAL A 4 -1.35 -14.57 -3.66
CA VAL A 4 -1.73 -13.55 -4.65
C VAL A 4 -3.17 -13.14 -4.40
N TYR A 5 -3.42 -11.83 -4.48
CA TYR A 5 -4.76 -11.26 -4.36
C TYR A 5 -5.23 -10.82 -5.75
N LEU A 6 -6.45 -11.22 -6.11
CA LEU A 6 -7.11 -10.87 -7.35
C LEU A 6 -8.21 -9.87 -7.05
N HIS A 7 -8.11 -8.65 -7.60
CA HIS A 7 -9.05 -7.55 -7.37
C HIS A 7 -9.85 -7.25 -8.64
N HIS A 8 -11.15 -7.01 -8.52
CA HIS A 8 -12.01 -6.55 -9.61
C HIS A 8 -12.78 -5.29 -9.16
N GLU A 9 -12.54 -4.18 -9.84
CA GLU A 9 -12.97 -2.84 -9.38
C GLU A 9 -14.18 -2.25 -10.12
N GLU A 10 -14.70 -2.87 -11.18
CA GLU A 10 -15.65 -2.17 -12.08
C GLU A 10 -17.04 -1.89 -11.46
N ALA A 11 -17.72 -2.89 -10.90
CA ALA A 11 -19.14 -2.77 -10.54
C ALA A 11 -19.47 -3.27 -9.13
N PHE A 12 -18.62 -4.10 -8.57
CA PHE A 12 -18.68 -4.59 -7.21
C PHE A 12 -17.23 -4.92 -6.84
N GLU A 13 -16.72 -4.31 -5.78
CA GLU A 13 -15.39 -4.61 -5.28
C GLU A 13 -15.38 -6.07 -4.82
N HIS A 14 -14.72 -6.94 -5.59
CA HIS A 14 -14.55 -8.35 -5.25
C HIS A 14 -13.08 -8.70 -5.22
N THR A 15 -12.64 -9.29 -4.09
CA THR A 15 -11.26 -9.72 -3.91
C THR A 15 -11.23 -11.22 -3.62
N VAL A 16 -10.41 -11.95 -4.38
CA VAL A 16 -10.16 -13.38 -4.15
C VAL A 16 -8.71 -13.57 -3.74
N LYS A 17 -8.50 -14.27 -2.63
CA LYS A 17 -7.18 -14.70 -2.18
C LYS A 17 -6.87 -16.07 -2.74
N LEU A 18 -5.76 -16.21 -3.47
CA LEU A 18 -5.26 -17.48 -3.96
C LEU A 18 -3.99 -17.89 -3.19
N ASP A 19 -4.06 -19.03 -2.50
CA ASP A 19 -2.93 -19.63 -1.79
C ASP A 19 -2.16 -20.57 -2.75
N LEU A 20 -1.09 -20.05 -3.38
CA LEU A 20 -0.35 -20.77 -4.43
C LEU A 20 0.39 -22.04 -3.95
N LEU A 21 0.59 -22.19 -2.63
CA LEU A 21 1.31 -23.32 -2.04
C LEU A 21 0.40 -24.46 -1.55
N GLN A 22 -0.92 -24.30 -1.62
CA GLN A 22 -1.85 -25.37 -1.23
C GLN A 22 -2.17 -26.34 -2.37
N SER A 23 -1.78 -26.00 -3.60
CA SER A 23 -1.96 -26.84 -4.78
C SER A 23 -0.69 -27.65 -5.04
N ASP A 24 -0.84 -28.96 -5.25
CA ASP A 24 0.24 -29.84 -5.70
C ASP A 24 0.66 -29.56 -7.15
N ALA A 25 -0.15 -28.81 -7.89
CA ALA A 25 0.10 -28.39 -9.27
C ALA A 25 0.32 -26.87 -9.37
N PRO A 26 1.21 -26.41 -10.28
CA PRO A 26 1.38 -24.99 -10.56
C PRO A 26 0.05 -24.38 -11.05
N ILE A 27 -0.31 -23.22 -10.50
CA ILE A 27 -1.54 -22.51 -10.87
C ILE A 27 -1.23 -21.58 -12.05
N THR A 28 -1.90 -21.78 -13.17
CA THR A 28 -1.82 -20.87 -14.32
C THR A 28 -2.74 -19.66 -14.15
N VAL A 29 -2.52 -18.61 -14.96
CA VAL A 29 -3.42 -17.46 -15.02
C VAL A 29 -4.83 -17.89 -15.41
N ALA A 30 -4.99 -18.87 -16.31
CA ALA A 30 -6.29 -19.44 -16.67
C ALA A 30 -6.99 -20.07 -15.45
N ASP A 31 -6.28 -20.90 -14.69
CA ASP A 31 -6.83 -21.54 -13.47
C ASP A 31 -7.27 -20.50 -12.44
N ALA A 32 -6.48 -19.44 -12.29
CA ALA A 32 -6.75 -18.33 -11.38
C ALA A 32 -8.00 -17.54 -11.78
N LEU A 33 -8.17 -17.22 -13.06
CA LEU A 33 -9.36 -16.54 -13.60
C LEU A 33 -10.60 -17.42 -13.49
N ASP A 34 -10.48 -18.74 -13.71
CA ASP A 34 -11.56 -19.70 -13.51
C ASP A 34 -12.01 -19.75 -12.04
N ALA A 35 -11.06 -19.80 -11.10
CA ALA A 35 -11.35 -19.76 -9.67
C ALA A 35 -12.03 -18.45 -9.27
N PHE A 36 -11.55 -17.33 -9.82
CA PHE A 36 -12.15 -16.01 -9.62
C PHE A 36 -13.58 -15.93 -10.15
N ALA A 37 -13.82 -16.35 -11.39
CA ALA A 37 -15.14 -16.35 -12.03
C ALA A 37 -16.16 -17.20 -11.25
N ARG A 38 -15.75 -18.36 -10.73
CA ARG A 38 -16.58 -19.19 -9.84
C ARG A 38 -16.90 -18.48 -8.53
N SER A 39 -15.92 -17.83 -7.91
CA SER A 39 -16.10 -17.07 -6.66
C SER A 39 -17.05 -15.88 -6.85
N CYS A 40 -16.87 -15.07 -7.91
CA CYS A 40 -17.77 -13.97 -8.24
C CYS A 40 -19.19 -14.44 -8.52
N SER A 41 -19.36 -15.52 -9.28
CA SER A 41 -20.69 -16.05 -9.61
C SER A 41 -21.44 -16.56 -8.38
N ALA A 42 -20.73 -17.06 -7.36
CA ALA A 42 -21.32 -17.43 -6.08
C ALA A 42 -21.70 -16.20 -5.23
N ALA A 43 -20.92 -15.12 -5.31
CA ALA A 43 -21.15 -13.89 -4.54
C ALA A 43 -22.22 -12.97 -5.16
N CYS A 44 -22.37 -12.98 -6.49
CA CYS A 44 -23.28 -12.09 -7.21
C CYS A 44 -24.52 -12.85 -7.71
N SER A 45 -25.66 -12.64 -7.05
CA SER A 45 -26.94 -13.36 -7.23
C SER A 45 -27.69 -13.11 -8.56
N GLY A 46 -27.01 -12.75 -9.65
CA GLY A 46 -27.70 -12.48 -10.93
C GLY A 46 -26.84 -12.30 -12.17
N ARG A 47 -25.51 -12.33 -12.09
CA ARG A 47 -24.63 -12.28 -13.26
C ARG A 47 -23.48 -13.26 -13.09
N ARG A 48 -23.42 -14.25 -13.97
CA ARG A 48 -22.32 -15.19 -14.06
C ARG A 48 -21.21 -14.56 -14.88
N LEU A 49 -20.08 -14.25 -14.24
CA LEU A 49 -18.87 -13.84 -14.92
C LEU A 49 -18.22 -15.08 -15.53
N GLN A 50 -17.87 -15.05 -16.80
CA GLN A 50 -17.13 -16.14 -17.44
C GLN A 50 -15.63 -15.81 -17.48
N ALA A 51 -14.77 -16.82 -17.41
CA ALA A 51 -13.32 -16.61 -17.37
C ALA A 51 -12.76 -16.04 -18.68
N ASP A 52 -13.43 -16.28 -19.81
CA ASP A 52 -13.06 -15.75 -21.12
C ASP A 52 -13.44 -14.27 -21.31
N GLU A 53 -14.36 -13.74 -20.49
CA GLU A 53 -14.75 -12.33 -20.44
C GLU A 53 -13.78 -11.46 -19.66
N VAL A 54 -12.82 -12.05 -18.96
CA VAL A 54 -11.85 -11.36 -18.12
C VAL A 54 -10.42 -11.70 -18.49
N GLN A 55 -9.50 -10.82 -18.10
CA GLN A 55 -8.08 -11.02 -18.20
C GLN A 55 -7.40 -10.53 -16.93
N LEU A 56 -6.22 -11.05 -16.66
CA LEU A 56 -5.44 -10.67 -15.50
C LEU A 56 -4.39 -9.63 -15.89
N GLN A 57 -4.27 -8.60 -15.08
CA GLN A 57 -3.37 -7.47 -15.29
C GLN A 57 -2.53 -7.25 -14.03
N SER A 58 -1.23 -7.03 -14.18
CA SER A 58 -0.37 -6.59 -13.07
C SER A 58 -0.60 -5.12 -12.73
N SER A 59 -0.07 -4.68 -11.60
CA SER A 59 -0.22 -3.30 -11.09
C SER A 59 0.38 -2.23 -12.02
N ASP A 60 1.33 -2.59 -12.88
CA ASP A 60 1.91 -1.73 -13.92
C ASP A 60 1.07 -1.67 -15.21
N GLY A 61 -0.07 -2.38 -15.25
CA GLY A 61 -0.97 -2.42 -16.39
C GLY A 61 -0.61 -3.46 -17.45
N ARG A 62 0.37 -4.34 -17.22
CA ARG A 62 0.69 -5.41 -18.17
C ARG A 62 -0.32 -6.56 -18.10
N VAL A 63 -0.84 -6.97 -19.25
CA VAL A 63 -1.75 -8.12 -19.36
C VAL A 63 -0.95 -9.42 -19.30
N LEU A 64 -1.39 -10.35 -18.45
CA LEU A 64 -0.75 -11.65 -18.24
C LEU A 64 -1.41 -12.70 -19.15
N LEU A 65 -0.59 -13.54 -19.80
CA LEU A 65 -1.08 -14.59 -20.70
C LEU A 65 -1.65 -15.76 -19.91
N ALA A 66 -2.67 -16.42 -20.47
CA ALA A 66 -3.44 -17.45 -19.80
C ALA A 66 -2.62 -18.68 -19.35
N ASP A 67 -1.56 -19.02 -20.10
CA ASP A 67 -0.66 -20.15 -19.85
C ASP A 67 0.49 -19.83 -18.89
N TRP A 68 0.63 -18.57 -18.46
CA TRP A 68 1.67 -18.19 -17.50
C TRP A 68 1.39 -18.76 -16.12
N VAL A 69 2.44 -19.25 -15.44
CA VAL A 69 2.36 -19.82 -14.10
C VAL A 69 2.58 -18.73 -13.06
N LEU A 70 1.64 -18.56 -12.12
CA LEU A 70 1.73 -17.58 -11.04
C LEU A 70 2.88 -17.90 -10.06
N PRO A 71 3.61 -16.90 -9.54
CA PRO A 71 3.34 -15.47 -9.65
C PRO A 71 3.90 -14.82 -10.93
N CYS A 72 4.30 -15.58 -11.95
CA CYS A 72 4.69 -15.09 -13.29
C CYS A 72 5.68 -13.91 -13.34
N GLY A 73 6.62 -13.87 -12.38
CA GLY A 73 7.62 -12.81 -12.26
C GLY A 73 7.17 -11.59 -11.46
N GLU A 74 5.96 -11.59 -10.92
CA GLU A 74 5.45 -10.58 -10.01
C GLU A 74 6.09 -10.72 -8.62
N PRO A 75 6.33 -9.61 -7.92
CA PRO A 75 6.91 -9.65 -6.59
C PRO A 75 5.98 -10.36 -5.59
N PRO A 76 6.52 -10.94 -4.50
CA PRO A 76 5.69 -11.50 -3.44
C PRO A 76 4.71 -10.45 -2.90
N ARG A 77 3.43 -10.84 -2.75
CA ARG A 77 2.32 -9.94 -2.33
C ARG A 77 1.96 -8.84 -3.34
N ALA A 78 2.33 -9.00 -4.61
CA ALA A 78 1.79 -8.15 -5.67
C ALA A 78 0.26 -8.34 -5.79
N ASP A 79 -0.44 -7.22 -5.92
CA ASP A 79 -1.86 -7.21 -6.27
C ASP A 79 -2.00 -7.41 -7.78
N LEU A 80 -2.90 -8.30 -8.18
CA LEU A 80 -3.28 -8.50 -9.56
C LEU A 80 -4.72 -8.08 -9.76
N PHE A 81 -4.99 -7.49 -10.91
CA PHE A 81 -6.27 -6.90 -11.23
C PHE A 81 -6.95 -7.76 -12.31
N VAL A 82 -8.17 -8.19 -12.03
CA VAL A 82 -9.05 -8.84 -12.98
C VAL A 82 -9.83 -7.73 -13.68
N VAL A 83 -9.63 -7.59 -14.99
CA VAL A 83 -10.31 -6.59 -15.81
C VAL A 83 -11.11 -7.27 -16.90
N ARG A 84 -12.24 -6.70 -17.31
CA ARG A 84 -13.00 -7.24 -18.45
C ARG A 84 -12.20 -7.13 -19.72
N ARG A 85 -12.20 -8.19 -20.54
CA ARG A 85 -11.77 -8.10 -21.93
C ARG A 85 -12.72 -7.19 -22.67
N SER A 86 -12.30 -5.96 -22.89
CA SER A 86 -13.06 -5.06 -23.75
C SER A 86 -13.11 -5.67 -25.15
N ALA A 87 -14.32 -5.80 -25.72
CA ALA A 87 -14.58 -6.44 -27.02
C ALA A 87 -13.84 -5.78 -28.22
N LEU A 88 -13.10 -4.68 -27.98
CA LEU A 88 -12.28 -4.00 -28.98
C LEU A 88 -10.89 -4.62 -29.21
N ALA A 89 -10.49 -5.67 -28.49
CA ALA A 89 -9.11 -6.21 -28.57
C ALA A 89 -8.99 -7.69 -28.97
N ALA A 90 -10.02 -8.30 -29.55
CA ALA A 90 -9.89 -9.61 -30.20
C ALA A 90 -9.48 -9.44 -31.67
N GLY A 91 -8.19 -9.21 -31.92
CA GLY A 91 -7.60 -9.31 -33.25
C GLY A 91 -6.44 -10.31 -33.23
N PRO A 92 -6.37 -11.30 -34.13
CA PRO A 92 -5.18 -12.13 -34.26
C PRO A 92 -4.05 -11.36 -34.93
N ALA A 93 -2.85 -11.89 -34.76
CA ALA A 93 -1.55 -11.37 -35.18
C ALA A 93 -1.50 -10.75 -36.60
N THR A 94 -0.67 -9.71 -36.74
CA THR A 94 -0.07 -9.24 -38.01
C THR A 94 -1.07 -8.91 -39.13
N GLY A 95 -1.58 -7.68 -39.13
CA GLY A 95 -2.24 -7.08 -40.29
C GLY A 95 -1.92 -5.59 -40.36
N GLU A 96 -1.41 -5.13 -41.50
CA GLU A 96 -1.25 -3.71 -41.79
C GLU A 96 -2.57 -2.97 -41.55
N LEU A 97 -2.49 -1.87 -40.79
CA LEU A 97 -3.63 -0.99 -40.55
C LEU A 97 -4.15 -0.46 -41.89
N THR A 98 -5.43 -0.72 -42.18
CA THR A 98 -6.08 -0.15 -43.35
C THR A 98 -6.14 1.38 -43.23
N VAL A 99 -6.07 2.08 -44.36
CA VAL A 99 -6.10 3.57 -44.40
C VAL A 99 -7.30 4.14 -43.64
N ALA A 100 -8.46 3.46 -43.70
CA ALA A 100 -9.66 3.86 -42.97
C ALA A 100 -9.51 3.80 -41.44
N GLN A 101 -8.75 2.84 -40.90
CA GLN A 101 -8.46 2.76 -39.47
C GLN A 101 -7.46 3.83 -39.04
N GLN A 102 -6.48 4.16 -39.88
CA GLN A 102 -5.54 5.25 -39.62
C GLN A 102 -6.26 6.61 -39.61
N ASP A 103 -7.22 6.81 -40.51
CA ASP A 103 -8.01 8.04 -40.57
C ASP A 103 -8.99 8.17 -39.39
N ALA A 104 -9.58 7.06 -38.92
CA ALA A 104 -10.42 7.06 -37.72
C ALA A 104 -9.61 7.39 -36.45
N ILE A 105 -8.37 6.87 -36.34
CA ILE A 105 -7.45 7.21 -35.24
C ILE A 105 -7.03 8.68 -35.33
N ARG A 106 -6.74 9.19 -36.54
CA ARG A 106 -6.37 10.60 -36.75
C ARG A 106 -7.53 11.54 -36.41
N ALA A 107 -8.76 11.21 -36.81
CA ALA A 107 -9.95 11.97 -36.47
C ALA A 107 -10.25 11.95 -34.96
N SER A 108 -10.06 10.81 -34.29
CA SER A 108 -10.21 10.67 -32.84
C SER A 108 -9.16 11.47 -32.06
N GLN A 109 -7.91 11.50 -32.53
CA GLN A 109 -6.85 12.32 -31.92
C GLN A 109 -7.04 13.82 -32.19
N ALA A 110 -7.56 14.21 -33.35
CA ALA A 110 -7.89 15.61 -33.65
C ALA A 110 -9.09 16.10 -32.80
N SER A 111 -10.08 15.24 -32.57
CA SER A 111 -11.25 15.55 -31.74
C SER A 111 -10.93 15.68 -30.25
N LYS A 112 -9.88 14.99 -29.76
CA LYS A 112 -9.44 15.03 -28.36
C LYS A 112 -8.34 16.06 -28.06
N GLY A 113 -8.05 16.95 -29.02
CA GLY A 113 -6.93 17.89 -28.98
C GLY A 113 -6.95 18.98 -27.89
N GLU A 114 -8.03 19.11 -27.10
CA GLU A 114 -8.14 20.20 -26.11
C GLU A 114 -7.98 19.78 -24.65
N ILE A 115 -7.89 18.47 -24.33
CA ILE A 115 -7.81 18.04 -22.92
C ILE A 115 -6.84 16.86 -22.77
N SER A 116 -5.52 17.14 -22.72
CA SER A 116 -4.58 16.43 -21.83
C SER A 116 -3.14 16.88 -22.06
N TYR A 117 -2.59 17.60 -21.08
CA TYR A 117 -1.19 18.04 -21.02
C TYR A 117 -0.20 16.89 -20.68
N TYR A 118 -0.65 15.63 -20.67
CA TYR A 118 0.07 14.51 -20.03
C TYR A 118 0.57 13.40 -20.99
N TYR A 119 0.38 13.52 -22.30
CA TYR A 119 0.81 12.48 -23.26
C TYR A 119 1.75 12.94 -24.38
N SER A 120 2.43 14.08 -24.23
CA SER A 120 3.40 14.56 -25.24
C SER A 120 4.85 14.12 -25.00
N VAL A 121 5.17 13.46 -23.88
CA VAL A 121 6.51 12.92 -23.63
C VAL A 121 6.57 11.45 -24.03
N ASN A 122 6.64 11.17 -25.34
CA ASN A 122 7.25 9.95 -25.95
C ASN A 122 6.91 9.79 -27.44
N LYS A 123 6.88 10.87 -28.23
CA LYS A 123 6.59 10.79 -29.68
C LYS A 123 7.76 11.05 -30.61
N ASN A 124 9.01 10.95 -30.15
CA ASN A 124 10.19 11.05 -31.03
C ASN A 124 11.27 10.00 -30.71
N LEU A 125 10.97 8.72 -30.93
CA LEU A 125 12.02 7.70 -31.10
C LEU A 125 11.72 6.91 -32.37
N GLY A 126 12.18 7.46 -33.49
CA GLY A 126 12.24 6.76 -34.77
C GLY A 126 13.26 5.62 -34.73
N ASN A 127 13.00 4.61 -35.55
CA ASN A 127 13.83 3.45 -35.85
C ASN A 127 15.33 3.76 -35.78
N THR A 128 15.97 3.31 -34.70
CA THR A 128 17.41 3.10 -34.66
C THR A 128 17.63 1.61 -34.48
N ILE A 129 18.29 0.98 -35.45
CA ILE A 129 18.74 -0.41 -35.34
C ILE A 129 19.86 -0.42 -34.29
N VAL A 130 19.55 -0.89 -33.08
CA VAL A 130 20.49 -0.97 -31.96
C VAL A 130 21.38 -2.21 -32.14
N PRO A 131 22.72 -2.09 -32.10
CA PRO A 131 23.61 -3.25 -32.11
C PRO A 131 23.35 -4.12 -30.86
N ALA A 132 23.42 -5.44 -31.00
CA ALA A 132 23.17 -6.38 -29.91
C ALA A 132 24.00 -6.03 -28.66
N GLU A 133 23.33 -5.54 -27.62
CA GLU A 133 23.97 -5.22 -26.34
C GLU A 133 24.49 -6.49 -25.66
N PRO A 134 25.66 -6.42 -25.00
CA PRO A 134 26.21 -7.52 -24.24
C PRO A 134 25.24 -7.93 -23.13
N ARG A 135 24.90 -9.22 -23.09
CA ARG A 135 24.04 -9.82 -22.07
C ARG A 135 24.61 -9.54 -20.68
N VAL A 136 24.05 -8.54 -20.00
CA VAL A 136 24.37 -8.24 -18.61
C VAL A 136 24.00 -9.47 -17.78
N PRO A 137 24.91 -9.99 -16.92
CA PRO A 137 24.59 -11.12 -16.08
C PRO A 137 23.34 -10.82 -15.26
N ARG A 138 22.34 -11.70 -15.40
CA ARG A 138 21.05 -11.65 -14.71
C ARG A 138 21.33 -11.58 -13.21
N ALA A 139 21.03 -10.44 -12.59
CA ALA A 139 21.14 -10.29 -11.15
C ALA A 139 20.32 -11.39 -10.48
N VAL A 140 21.01 -12.31 -9.80
CA VAL A 140 20.37 -13.34 -9.00
C VAL A 140 19.76 -12.61 -7.81
N TYR A 141 18.44 -12.44 -7.82
CA TYR A 141 17.71 -11.89 -6.70
C TYR A 141 17.88 -12.84 -5.52
N ALA A 142 18.77 -12.50 -4.59
CA ALA A 142 18.82 -13.17 -3.31
C ALA A 142 17.46 -12.92 -2.64
N PRO A 143 16.70 -13.95 -2.28
CA PRO A 143 15.41 -13.76 -1.63
C PRO A 143 15.64 -13.00 -0.33
N GLY A 144 15.27 -11.72 -0.33
CA GLY A 144 15.29 -10.92 0.89
C GLY A 144 14.48 -11.66 1.96
N HIS A 145 15.05 -11.81 3.15
CA HIS A 145 14.31 -12.34 4.29
C HIS A 145 13.08 -11.45 4.50
N ALA A 146 11.90 -11.99 4.23
CA ALA A 146 10.66 -11.26 4.40
C ALA A 146 10.48 -10.91 5.89
N VAL A 147 10.41 -9.61 6.19
CA VAL A 147 10.17 -9.14 7.55
C VAL A 147 8.77 -9.58 7.98
N ARG A 148 8.70 -10.27 9.12
CA ARG A 148 7.45 -10.70 9.73
C ARG A 148 6.86 -9.55 10.54
N GLU A 149 5.85 -8.92 9.98
CA GLU A 149 5.08 -7.90 10.69
C GLU A 149 4.13 -8.55 11.71
N GLN A 150 4.07 -7.99 12.91
CA GLN A 150 3.16 -8.39 13.98
C GLN A 150 2.52 -7.15 14.62
N THR A 151 1.23 -7.23 14.91
CA THR A 151 0.52 -6.12 15.56
C THR A 151 0.77 -6.13 17.07
N ILE A 152 1.08 -4.97 17.64
CA ILE A 152 1.21 -4.80 19.09
C ILE A 152 -0.18 -4.89 19.73
N ALA A 153 -0.45 -6.01 20.40
CA ALA A 153 -1.76 -6.29 20.99
C ALA A 153 -1.94 -5.75 22.43
N SER A 154 -0.84 -5.45 23.13
CA SER A 154 -0.88 -5.05 24.54
C SER A 154 -0.18 -3.72 24.77
N PHE A 155 -0.90 -2.79 25.38
CA PHE A 155 -0.40 -1.49 25.82
C PHE A 155 -1.26 -0.98 26.98
N ALA A 156 -0.69 -0.07 27.78
CA ALA A 156 -1.41 0.63 28.84
C ALA A 156 -1.43 2.14 28.56
N MET A 157 -2.59 2.76 28.67
CA MET A 157 -2.77 4.20 28.44
C MET A 157 -3.00 4.92 29.76
N LEU A 158 -2.35 6.07 29.93
CA LEU A 158 -2.58 6.98 31.04
C LEU A 158 -2.86 8.37 30.48
N ASP A 159 -3.93 8.99 30.95
CA ASP A 159 -4.31 10.33 30.57
C ASP A 159 -4.01 11.34 31.68
N GLY A 160 -3.30 12.44 31.39
CA GLY A 160 -2.98 13.47 32.37
C GLY A 160 -2.01 14.56 31.86
N ASP A 161 -1.97 15.70 32.54
CA ASP A 161 -1.01 16.80 32.26
C ASP A 161 -1.05 17.31 30.80
N GLY A 162 -2.23 17.34 30.17
CA GLY A 162 -2.39 17.71 28.77
C GLY A 162 -1.73 16.73 27.77
N ARG A 163 -1.41 15.52 28.21
CA ARG A 163 -0.76 14.48 27.42
C ARG A 163 -1.40 13.12 27.63
N VAL A 164 -1.27 12.24 26.64
CA VAL A 164 -1.63 10.83 26.76
C VAL A 164 -0.36 10.00 26.68
N LYS A 165 -0.08 9.21 27.72
CA LYS A 165 1.09 8.33 27.81
C LYS A 165 0.67 6.91 27.48
N VAL A 166 1.15 6.37 26.36
CA VAL A 166 0.92 5.00 25.93
C VAL A 166 2.19 4.17 26.21
N ASN A 167 2.06 3.18 27.07
CA ASN A 167 3.15 2.32 27.53
C ASN A 167 3.08 0.97 26.82
N PHE A 168 4.17 0.58 26.18
CA PHE A 168 4.33 -0.67 25.45
C PHE A 168 5.35 -1.54 26.18
N PRO A 169 4.92 -2.61 26.89
CA PRO A 169 5.84 -3.54 27.53
C PRO A 169 6.75 -4.17 26.49
N LEU A 170 8.06 -4.02 26.66
CA LEU A 170 9.07 -4.53 25.73
C LEU A 170 10.39 -4.80 26.46
N ALA A 171 10.63 -6.07 26.77
CA ALA A 171 11.89 -6.49 27.38
C ALA A 171 13.06 -6.15 26.45
N GLY A 172 14.13 -5.59 27.02
CA GLY A 172 15.32 -5.21 26.24
C GLY A 172 15.16 -3.98 25.36
N ALA A 173 14.12 -3.14 25.53
CA ALA A 173 13.90 -1.94 24.73
C ALA A 173 15.14 -1.01 24.62
N LYS A 174 15.91 -0.84 25.70
CA LYS A 174 17.17 -0.05 25.70
C LYS A 174 18.31 -0.67 24.88
N ARG A 175 18.24 -1.96 24.57
CA ARG A 175 19.25 -2.69 23.78
C ARG A 175 18.95 -2.68 22.28
N LEU A 176 17.81 -2.11 21.89
CA LEU A 176 17.45 -1.96 20.49
C LEU A 176 18.43 -1.03 19.77
N PRO A 177 18.69 -1.29 18.48
CA PRO A 177 19.51 -0.37 17.68
C PRO A 177 18.83 1.00 17.61
N SER A 178 19.61 2.05 17.34
CA SER A 178 19.11 3.43 17.27
C SER A 178 18.03 3.65 16.19
N ASN A 179 17.97 2.77 15.19
CA ASN A 179 16.93 2.73 14.16
C ASN A 179 15.85 1.65 14.39
N GLY A 180 15.87 1.02 15.57
CA GLY A 180 14.95 -0.06 15.93
C GLY A 180 13.58 0.44 16.36
N ILE A 181 13.39 1.75 16.59
CA ILE A 181 12.10 2.34 16.94
C ILE A 181 11.85 3.54 16.02
N CYS A 182 10.73 3.48 15.31
CA CYS A 182 10.25 4.56 14.46
C CYS A 182 8.82 4.91 14.86
N ALA A 183 8.52 6.20 14.90
CA ALA A 183 7.17 6.69 15.13
C ALA A 183 6.85 7.85 14.21
N GLY A 184 5.59 7.95 13.81
CA GLY A 184 5.08 9.13 13.15
C GLY A 184 3.81 9.59 13.83
N PHE A 185 3.61 10.91 13.86
CA PHE A 185 2.49 11.57 14.50
C PHE A 185 1.78 12.47 13.50
N PHE A 186 0.47 12.36 13.41
CA PHE A 186 -0.39 13.25 12.62
C PHE A 186 -1.49 13.84 13.49
N ASP A 187 -2.32 14.68 12.88
CA ASP A 187 -3.36 15.45 13.55
C ASP A 187 -4.26 14.58 14.44
N ARG A 188 -4.71 13.45 13.91
CA ARG A 188 -5.58 12.47 14.59
C ARG A 188 -5.13 11.03 14.38
N SER A 189 -3.89 10.79 14.02
CA SER A 189 -3.38 9.41 13.87
C SER A 189 -1.94 9.32 14.31
N PHE A 190 -1.49 8.12 14.67
CA PHE A 190 -0.08 7.87 14.89
C PHE A 190 0.26 6.41 14.53
N LYS A 191 1.52 6.19 14.17
CA LYS A 191 2.07 4.87 13.89
C LYS A 191 3.34 4.68 14.71
N LEU A 192 3.48 3.51 15.31
CA LEU A 192 4.68 3.05 15.99
C LEU A 192 5.15 1.76 15.33
N ALA A 193 6.42 1.70 14.95
CA ALA A 193 7.08 0.52 14.44
C ALA A 193 8.32 0.23 15.28
N ILE A 194 8.47 -1.00 15.74
CA ILE A 194 9.56 -1.47 16.59
C ILE A 194 10.16 -2.71 15.94
N ARG A 195 11.46 -2.68 15.66
CA ARG A 195 12.23 -3.79 15.07
C ARG A 195 13.16 -4.38 16.13
N PRO A 196 12.70 -5.39 16.90
CA PRO A 196 13.55 -6.06 17.87
C PRO A 196 14.73 -6.81 17.23
N ASP A 197 14.53 -7.30 16.02
CA ASP A 197 15.53 -8.03 15.23
C ASP A 197 15.31 -7.76 13.73
N ALA A 198 16.21 -8.30 12.88
CA ALA A 198 16.15 -8.08 11.43
C ALA A 198 14.97 -8.78 10.73
N SER A 199 14.33 -9.73 11.41
CA SER A 199 13.27 -10.58 10.85
C SER A 199 11.87 -10.23 11.32
N THR A 200 11.73 -9.40 12.35
CA THR A 200 10.45 -9.10 12.99
C THR A 200 10.24 -7.60 13.13
N GLU A 201 9.06 -7.13 12.74
CA GLU A 201 8.59 -5.76 13.01
C GLU A 201 7.29 -5.82 13.82
N LEU A 202 7.30 -5.22 15.01
CA LEU A 202 6.11 -4.99 15.80
C LEU A 202 5.53 -3.63 15.42
N SER A 203 4.27 -3.57 14.99
CA SER A 203 3.62 -2.33 14.59
C SER A 203 2.34 -2.06 15.36
N LEU A 204 2.10 -0.79 15.67
CA LEU A 204 0.79 -0.29 16.07
C LEU A 204 0.43 0.88 15.14
N ASN A 205 -0.67 0.74 14.42
CA ASN A 205 -1.25 1.80 13.62
C ASN A 205 -2.57 2.23 14.26
N VAL A 206 -2.67 3.50 14.67
CA VAL A 206 -3.90 4.08 15.19
C VAL A 206 -4.39 5.13 14.19
N PRO A 207 -5.32 4.75 13.28
CA PRO A 207 -5.73 5.61 12.18
C PRO A 207 -6.63 6.76 12.62
N LEU A 208 -7.30 6.64 13.78
CA LEU A 208 -8.13 7.70 14.35
C LEU A 208 -8.03 7.70 15.88
N LEU A 209 -7.34 8.70 16.40
CA LEU A 209 -7.22 9.02 17.81
C LEU A 209 -8.54 9.57 18.37
N CYS A 210 -8.76 9.37 19.66
CA CYS A 210 -9.92 9.89 20.37
C CYS A 210 -10.08 11.40 20.17
N GLU A 211 -9.00 12.17 20.38
CA GLU A 211 -8.95 13.62 20.12
C GLU A 211 -7.72 14.00 19.26
N PRO A 212 -7.70 15.20 18.66
CA PRO A 212 -6.53 15.71 17.96
C PRO A 212 -5.32 15.96 18.87
N ILE A 213 -4.12 15.80 18.30
CA ILE A 213 -2.84 15.98 18.97
C ILE A 213 -2.02 17.11 18.34
N ASN A 214 -1.09 17.67 19.11
CA ASN A 214 -0.03 18.53 18.60
C ASN A 214 1.17 17.65 18.20
N GLN A 215 1.32 17.40 16.90
CA GLN A 215 2.31 16.50 16.32
C GLN A 215 3.73 16.79 16.82
N HIS A 216 4.13 18.06 16.80
CA HIS A 216 5.47 18.50 17.22
C HIS A 216 5.71 18.36 18.73
N GLY A 217 4.63 18.29 19.54
CA GLY A 217 4.72 18.07 20.98
C GLY A 217 4.80 16.60 21.38
N CYS A 218 4.66 15.67 20.43
CA CYS A 218 4.68 14.23 20.69
C CYS A 218 6.11 13.71 20.82
N VAL A 219 6.32 12.77 21.73
CA VAL A 219 7.65 12.26 22.07
C VAL A 219 7.59 10.75 22.27
N VAL A 220 8.62 10.04 21.81
CA VAL A 220 8.83 8.63 22.15
C VAL A 220 10.00 8.53 23.11
N LYS A 221 9.80 7.84 24.23
CA LYS A 221 10.83 7.58 25.24
C LYS A 221 11.07 6.09 25.36
N VAL A 222 12.33 5.69 25.28
CA VAL A 222 12.74 4.30 25.46
C VAL A 222 13.21 4.13 26.89
N LEU A 223 12.45 3.35 27.66
CA LEU A 223 12.76 3.06 29.06
C LEU A 223 13.18 1.60 29.22
N GLU A 224 13.65 1.25 30.40
CA GLU A 224 13.97 -0.14 30.69
C GLU A 224 12.69 -0.97 30.75
N GLY A 225 12.63 -2.03 29.94
CA GLY A 225 11.48 -2.93 29.86
C GLY A 225 10.24 -2.39 29.15
N ARG A 226 10.27 -1.15 28.61
CA ARG A 226 9.12 -0.57 27.89
C ARG A 226 9.47 0.57 26.96
N VAL A 227 8.62 0.79 25.96
CA VAL A 227 8.60 2.01 25.14
C VAL A 227 7.40 2.86 25.58
N VAL A 228 7.58 4.18 25.72
CA VAL A 228 6.51 5.11 26.10
C VAL A 228 6.33 6.15 25.02
N VAL A 229 5.14 6.18 24.42
CA VAL A 229 4.73 7.22 23.48
C VAL A 229 3.92 8.27 24.25
N GLN A 230 4.35 9.53 24.18
CA GLN A 230 3.66 10.66 24.78
C GLN A 230 3.02 11.48 23.68
N LEU A 231 1.69 11.45 23.61
CA LEU A 231 0.90 12.25 22.69
C LEU A 231 0.55 13.57 23.36
N ALA A 232 0.98 14.71 22.78
CA ALA A 232 0.58 16.02 23.28
C ALA A 232 -0.83 16.33 22.80
N LYS A 233 -1.79 16.51 23.72
CA LYS A 233 -3.16 16.85 23.32
C LYS A 233 -3.18 18.24 22.71
N ARG A 234 -4.03 18.44 21.70
CA ARG A 234 -4.35 19.79 21.23
C ARG A 234 -5.18 20.57 22.26
N GLN A 235 -6.12 19.88 22.91
CA GLN A 235 -6.97 20.42 23.97
C GLN A 235 -6.63 19.71 25.27
N ALA A 236 -5.93 20.40 26.17
CA ALA A 236 -5.37 19.78 27.38
C ALA A 236 -6.43 19.32 28.39
N ASP A 237 -7.60 19.95 28.35
CA ASP A 237 -8.78 19.73 29.20
C ASP A 237 -9.66 18.54 28.76
N ARG A 238 -9.51 18.07 27.52
CA ARG A 238 -10.27 16.93 27.00
C ARG A 238 -9.79 15.61 27.60
N ILE A 239 -10.68 14.83 28.18
CA ILE A 239 -10.37 13.52 28.79
C ILE A 239 -10.40 12.42 27.73
N TRP A 240 -9.40 11.55 27.73
CA TRP A 240 -9.32 10.38 26.84
C TRP A 240 -9.67 9.11 27.60
N TYR A 241 -10.78 8.47 27.22
CA TYR A 241 -11.20 7.17 27.76
C TYR A 241 -10.63 5.99 26.98
N GLU A 242 -10.28 6.23 25.71
CA GLU A 242 -9.71 5.24 24.80
C GLU A 242 -8.64 5.89 23.91
N LEU A 243 -7.72 5.08 23.39
CA LEU A 243 -6.67 5.57 22.48
C LEU A 243 -7.22 5.84 21.09
N ARG A 244 -8.05 4.94 20.58
CA ARG A 244 -8.69 5.01 19.26
C ARG A 244 -10.13 5.44 19.43
N LYS A 245 -10.65 6.28 18.54
CA LYS A 245 -12.09 6.56 18.49
C LYS A 245 -12.81 5.31 17.99
N THR A 246 -13.74 4.78 18.77
CA THR A 246 -14.64 3.68 18.35
C THR A 246 -15.85 4.22 17.60
N LYS A 247 -16.36 3.46 16.63
CA LYS A 247 -17.42 3.94 15.74
C LYS A 247 -18.72 4.01 16.52
N GLY A 248 -19.11 5.22 16.91
CA GLY A 248 -20.47 5.48 17.35
C GLY A 248 -21.45 5.24 16.21
N VAL A 249 -22.66 4.78 16.53
CA VAL A 249 -23.74 4.72 15.54
C VAL A 249 -24.02 6.15 15.07
N GLY A 250 -23.82 6.41 13.76
CA GLY A 250 -24.00 7.74 13.16
C GLY A 250 -22.73 8.60 13.06
N ASP A 251 -21.56 8.11 13.49
CA ASP A 251 -20.30 8.84 13.36
C ASP A 251 -19.78 8.77 11.91
N THR A 252 -19.81 9.90 11.20
CA THR A 252 -19.33 10.04 9.80
C THR A 252 -17.86 10.41 9.71
N GLU A 253 -17.16 10.54 10.85
CA GLU A 253 -15.74 10.89 10.85
C GLU A 253 -14.84 9.80 10.25
N TYR A 254 -15.32 8.58 10.09
CA TYR A 254 -14.59 7.49 9.44
C TYR A 254 -14.36 7.73 7.95
N ASP A 255 -15.21 8.53 7.31
CA ASP A 255 -15.04 8.90 5.90
C ASP A 255 -13.86 9.88 5.72
N LYS A 256 -13.30 10.38 6.82
CA LYS A 256 -12.13 11.28 6.86
C LYS A 256 -10.84 10.54 7.22
N LEU A 257 -10.84 9.21 7.24
CA LEU A 257 -9.62 8.44 7.42
C LEU A 257 -8.68 8.71 6.25
N VAL A 258 -7.62 9.47 6.52
CA VAL A 258 -6.56 9.70 5.54
C VAL A 258 -5.62 8.50 5.59
N PRO A 259 -5.33 7.86 4.44
CA PRO A 259 -4.29 6.85 4.36
C PRO A 259 -2.99 7.36 4.97
N TRP A 260 -2.25 6.48 5.63
CA TRP A 260 -0.93 6.83 6.15
C TRP A 260 0.02 7.13 4.98
N GLU A 261 0.28 8.41 4.72
CA GLU A 261 1.22 8.83 3.65
C GLU A 261 2.52 9.43 4.17
N GLY A 262 2.63 9.73 5.47
CA GLY A 262 3.80 10.45 5.95
C GLY A 262 4.95 9.58 6.45
N GLU A 263 6.10 10.22 6.53
CA GLU A 263 7.38 9.60 6.85
C GLU A 263 7.45 9.23 8.34
N LEU A 264 7.99 8.05 8.65
CA LEU A 264 8.25 7.66 10.02
C LEU A 264 9.54 8.31 10.50
N VAL A 265 9.49 9.02 11.62
CA VAL A 265 10.68 9.59 12.25
C VAL A 265 11.37 8.51 13.06
N THR A 266 12.65 8.28 12.78
CA THR A 266 13.49 7.37 13.57
C THR A 266 13.82 8.00 14.91
N VAL A 267 13.53 7.28 15.99
CA VAL A 267 13.79 7.74 17.35
C VAL A 267 15.17 7.25 17.76
N THR A 268 16.16 8.14 17.75
CA THR A 268 17.50 7.79 18.24
C THR A 268 17.46 7.61 19.75
N CYS A 269 17.82 6.42 20.22
CA CYS A 269 18.02 6.14 21.65
C CYS A 269 19.25 6.91 22.17
N GLY A 270 19.06 8.18 22.53
CA GLY A 270 20.08 8.94 23.26
C GLY A 270 20.31 8.31 24.63
N GLY A 271 21.56 7.89 24.90
CA GLY A 271 21.96 7.49 26.23
C GLY A 271 21.68 8.63 27.22
N SER A 272 21.22 8.28 28.41
CA SER A 272 20.83 9.15 29.54
C SER A 272 19.62 10.08 29.31
N GLY A 273 18.44 9.63 29.74
CA GLY A 273 17.40 10.44 30.43
C GLY A 273 16.71 11.58 29.69
N ASP A 274 17.29 12.13 28.62
CA ASP A 274 16.85 13.36 28.01
C ASP A 274 15.81 13.06 26.93
N ALA A 275 14.66 13.70 27.09
CA ALA A 275 13.61 13.68 26.10
C ALA A 275 14.11 14.42 24.86
N LEU A 276 14.43 13.71 23.79
CA LEU A 276 14.67 14.37 22.51
C LEU A 276 13.32 14.88 21.99
N PRO A 277 13.18 16.19 21.71
CA PRO A 277 12.05 16.66 20.93
C PRO A 277 12.05 15.95 19.58
N ALA A 278 10.87 15.71 19.00
CA ALA A 278 10.76 15.24 17.63
C ALA A 278 11.19 16.35 16.66
N GLU A 279 12.47 16.73 16.70
CA GLU A 279 13.09 17.70 15.82
C GLU A 279 13.98 16.95 14.82
N ALA A 280 13.33 16.12 14.02
CA ALA A 280 13.77 15.83 12.66
C ALA A 280 12.53 16.07 11.82
N ALA A 281 12.39 17.31 11.34
CA ALA A 281 11.30 17.67 10.45
C ALA A 281 11.37 16.77 9.22
N PRO A 282 10.33 15.97 8.90
CA PRO A 282 10.15 15.56 7.52
C PRO A 282 9.97 16.86 6.73
N VAL A 283 10.74 17.04 5.67
CA VAL A 283 10.52 18.14 4.72
C VAL A 283 9.12 17.93 4.16
N CYS A 284 8.13 18.65 4.69
CA CYS A 284 6.83 18.76 4.05
C CYS A 284 7.07 19.40 2.68
N LEU A 285 7.10 18.58 1.63
CA LEU A 285 6.96 19.09 0.28
C LEU A 285 5.62 19.83 0.23
N PRO A 286 5.59 21.07 -0.27
CA PRO A 286 4.35 21.83 -0.35
C PRO A 286 3.33 21.04 -1.17
N GLY A 287 2.16 20.82 -0.61
CA GLY A 287 1.05 20.19 -1.33
C GLY A 287 0.73 20.97 -2.61
N PRO A 288 0.21 20.30 -3.65
CA PRO A 288 -0.07 20.93 -4.93
C PRO A 288 -1.00 22.15 -4.73
N PRO A 289 -0.75 23.27 -5.43
CA PRO A 289 -1.54 24.48 -5.27
C PRO A 289 -3.00 24.20 -5.59
N LYS A 290 -3.90 24.57 -4.67
CA LYS A 290 -5.34 24.54 -4.91
C LYS A 290 -5.65 25.45 -6.10
N ARG A 291 -6.11 24.88 -7.21
CA ARG A 291 -6.63 25.64 -8.34
C ARG A 291 -7.87 26.41 -7.85
N LYS A 292 -7.84 27.74 -8.03
CA LYS A 292 -9.03 28.59 -7.92
C LYS A 292 -9.95 28.37 -9.11
#